data_AF-A0A7X0KLT8-F1
#
_entry.id   AF-A0A7X0KLT8-F1
#
_cell.length_a   1.000
_cell.length_b   1.000
_cell.length_c   1.000
_cell.angle_alpha   90.00
_cell.angle_beta   90.00
_cell.angle_gamma   90.00
#
_symmetry.space_group_name_H-M   'P 1'
#
loop_
_entity.id
_entity.type
_entity.pdbx_description
1 polymer ?
#
loop_
_entity_poly.entity_id
_entity_poly.type
_entity_poly.pdbx_seq_one_letter_code
_entity_poly.pdbx_strand_id
1 'polypeptide(L)'
;MLVAGSSGSGKTALALALVEKFRGAGRFARLVSDDQVFLSVHYGRLLCHAPQAISGLAEVRGVGPVPVEHEAAAAVDLLVRLVPATEVERLPGQDSETILGCMINRLLLAEREISMATPAILARLGITLFA
;
A
#
# COMPACT_ATOMS: atom_id res chain seq x y z
N MET A 1 3.29 -5.05 -0.72
CA MET A 1 3.18 -3.60 -1.02
C MET A 1 2.95 -2.79 0.27
N LEU A 2 3.64 -1.66 0.41
CA LEU A 2 3.47 -0.67 1.48
C LEU A 2 2.96 0.65 0.89
N VAL A 3 1.99 1.30 1.54
CA VAL A 3 1.47 2.62 1.13
C VAL A 3 1.88 3.67 2.18
N ALA A 4 2.60 4.71 1.76
CA ALA A 4 3.11 5.78 2.62
C ALA A 4 2.68 7.16 2.10
N GLY A 5 2.69 8.16 2.97
CA GLY A 5 2.22 9.51 2.65
C GLY A 5 1.77 10.27 3.91
N SER A 6 1.57 11.58 3.77
CA SER A 6 1.08 12.47 4.84
C SER A 6 -0.24 11.97 5.46
N SER A 7 -0.57 12.40 6.68
CA SER A 7 -1.91 12.14 7.24
C SER A 7 -2.98 12.79 6.35
N GLY A 8 -4.06 12.06 6.06
CA GLY A 8 -5.13 12.55 5.17
C GLY A 8 -4.87 12.38 3.67
N SER A 9 -3.70 11.89 3.23
CA SER A 9 -3.39 11.63 1.80
C SER A 9 -4.23 10.51 1.14
N GLY A 10 -5.01 9.76 1.91
CA GLY A 10 -5.87 8.68 1.41
C GLY A 10 -5.26 7.27 1.42
N LYS A 11 -4.17 7.04 2.19
CA LYS A 11 -3.50 5.72 2.32
C LYS A 11 -4.47 4.57 2.59
N THR A 12 -5.25 4.68 3.66
CA THR A 12 -6.22 3.65 4.07
C THR A 12 -7.29 3.43 3.01
N ALA A 13 -7.85 4.51 2.45
CA ALA A 13 -8.86 4.42 1.41
C ALA A 13 -8.32 3.72 0.15
N LEU A 14 -7.09 4.01 -0.26
CA LEU A 14 -6.42 3.31 -1.37
C LEU A 14 -6.18 1.83 -1.05
N ALA A 15 -5.68 1.51 0.15
CA ALA A 15 -5.41 0.14 0.56
C ALA A 15 -6.70 -0.71 0.57
N LEU A 16 -7.79 -0.19 1.14
CA LEU A 16 -9.09 -0.85 1.17
C LEU A 16 -9.67 -1.04 -0.25
N ALA A 17 -9.61 -0.01 -1.09
CA ALA A 17 -10.08 -0.10 -2.48
C ALA A 17 -9.32 -1.15 -3.30
N LEU A 18 -8.00 -1.27 -3.09
CA LEU A 18 -7.20 -2.32 -3.73
C LEU A 18 -7.57 -3.71 -3.21
N VAL A 19 -7.72 -3.89 -1.89
CA VAL A 19 -8.14 -5.18 -1.32
C VAL A 19 -9.49 -5.61 -1.88
N GLU A 20 -10.47 -4.70 -1.89
CA GLU A 20 -11.80 -4.95 -2.46
C GLU A 20 -11.72 -5.32 -3.94
N LYS A 21 -10.98 -4.54 -4.75
CA LYS A 21 -10.84 -4.79 -6.18
C LYS A 21 -10.21 -6.14 -6.49
N PHE A 22 -9.11 -6.48 -5.80
CA PHE A 22 -8.42 -7.76 -6.02
C PHE A 22 -9.30 -8.93 -5.60
N ARG A 23 -9.96 -8.84 -4.45
CA ARG A 23 -10.91 -9.87 -3.99
C ARG A 23 -12.09 -10.04 -4.95
N GLY A 24 -12.65 -8.94 -5.45
CA GLY A 24 -13.73 -8.95 -6.43
C GLY A 24 -13.33 -9.61 -7.76
N ALA A 25 -12.05 -9.55 -8.11
CA ALA A 25 -11.47 -10.25 -9.26
C ALA A 25 -11.02 -11.70 -8.94
N GLY A 26 -11.41 -12.26 -7.79
CA GLY A 26 -11.02 -13.61 -7.36
C GLY A 26 -9.53 -13.76 -7.01
N ARG A 27 -8.81 -12.64 -6.80
CA ARG A 27 -7.39 -12.64 -6.44
C ARG A 27 -7.22 -12.48 -4.94
N PHE A 28 -6.12 -13.03 -4.44
CA PHE A 28 -5.76 -12.86 -3.04
C PHE A 28 -5.30 -11.42 -2.77
N ALA A 29 -5.94 -10.77 -1.80
CA ALA A 29 -5.50 -9.52 -1.20
C ALA A 29 -6.06 -9.40 0.22
N ARG A 30 -5.20 -8.97 1.14
CA ARG A 30 -5.50 -8.79 2.57
C ARG A 30 -4.71 -7.59 3.10
N LEU A 31 -5.23 -6.96 4.14
CA LEU A 31 -4.50 -5.94 4.87
C LEU A 31 -3.49 -6.62 5.80
N VAL A 32 -2.32 -6.02 6.02
CA VAL A 32 -1.41 -6.44 7.10
C VAL A 32 -1.61 -5.57 8.33
N SER A 33 -1.64 -4.27 8.14
CA SER A 33 -1.90 -3.27 9.18
C SER A 33 -2.46 -1.99 8.56
N ASP A 34 -3.15 -1.19 9.37
CA ASP A 34 -3.51 0.20 9.08
C ASP A 34 -2.84 1.13 10.11
N ASP A 35 -2.69 2.40 9.77
CA ASP A 35 -2.05 3.46 10.58
C ASP A 35 -0.55 3.24 10.93
N GLN A 36 -0.22 2.21 11.72
CA GLN A 36 1.14 1.88 12.12
C GLN A 36 1.61 0.54 11.56
N VAL A 37 2.84 0.51 11.04
CA VAL A 37 3.45 -0.68 10.45
C VAL A 37 4.85 -0.83 11.01
N PHE A 38 5.14 -2.01 11.58
CA PHE A 38 6.51 -2.35 11.98
C PHE A 38 7.24 -2.99 10.82
N LEU A 39 8.47 -2.54 10.60
CA LEU A 39 9.34 -3.02 9.54
C LEU A 39 10.55 -3.73 10.14
N SER A 40 10.90 -4.87 9.55
CA SER A 40 12.11 -5.62 9.89
C SER A 40 12.77 -6.14 8.62
N VAL A 41 14.04 -6.53 8.73
CA VAL A 41 14.77 -7.15 7.63
C VAL A 41 15.07 -8.59 7.97
N HIS A 42 14.71 -9.50 7.07
CA HIS A 42 15.02 -10.92 7.17
C HIS A 42 15.60 -11.41 5.84
N TYR A 43 16.85 -11.90 5.88
CA TYR A 43 17.57 -12.38 4.70
C TYR A 43 17.53 -11.41 3.50
N GLY A 44 17.75 -10.11 3.77
CA GLY A 44 17.77 -9.07 2.75
C GLY A 44 16.39 -8.65 2.20
N ARG A 45 15.30 -9.19 2.75
CA ARG A 45 13.93 -8.79 2.41
C ARG A 45 13.34 -7.93 3.51
N LEU A 46 12.68 -6.85 3.11
CA LEU A 46 11.89 -6.02 4.01
C LEU A 46 10.57 -6.74 4.31
N LEU A 47 10.30 -7.00 5.58
CA LEU A 47 9.01 -7.52 6.06
C LEU A 47 8.24 -6.43 6.78
N CYS A 48 6.92 -6.51 6.72
CA CYS A 48 6.01 -5.69 7.51
C CYS A 48 5.06 -6.54 8.34
N HIS A 49 4.68 -6.04 9.51
CA HIS A 49 3.63 -6.61 10.37
C HIS A 49 2.93 -5.50 11.16
N ALA A 50 1.74 -5.81 11.68
CA ALA A 50 1.00 -4.91 12.56
C ALA A 50 1.56 -4.96 13.99
N PRO A 51 1.59 -3.83 14.72
CA PRO A 51 1.64 -3.86 16.17
C PRO A 51 0.46 -4.66 16.74
N GLN A 52 0.70 -5.44 17.81
CA GLN A 52 -0.30 -6.35 18.37
C GLN A 52 -1.62 -5.66 18.74
N ALA A 53 -1.54 -4.42 19.26
CA ALA A 53 -2.70 -3.66 19.71
C ALA A 53 -3.70 -3.28 18.60
N ILE A 54 -3.27 -3.26 17.34
CA ILE A 54 -4.08 -2.85 16.17
C ILE A 54 -4.17 -3.94 15.10
N SER A 55 -3.68 -5.14 15.39
CA SER A 55 -3.71 -6.26 14.44
C SER A 55 -5.15 -6.63 14.07
N GLY A 56 -5.42 -6.77 12.77
CA GLY A 56 -6.74 -7.08 12.25
C GLY A 56 -7.76 -5.95 12.33
N LEU A 57 -7.32 -4.73 12.63
CA LEU A 57 -8.16 -3.54 12.66
C LEU A 57 -7.78 -2.59 11.51
N ALA A 58 -8.79 -1.91 10.96
CA ALA A 58 -8.62 -0.77 10.07
C ALA A 58 -9.36 0.45 10.64
N GLU A 59 -8.78 1.63 10.53
CA GLU A 59 -9.41 2.86 10.98
C GLU A 59 -10.33 3.41 9.88
N VAL A 60 -11.64 3.38 10.12
CA VAL A 60 -12.62 4.01 9.23
C VAL A 60 -12.98 5.38 9.79
N ARG A 61 -12.59 6.43 9.07
CA ARG A 61 -12.89 7.82 9.48
C ARG A 61 -14.39 8.02 9.67
N GLY A 62 -14.77 8.57 10.83
CA GLY A 62 -16.16 8.79 11.22
C GLY A 62 -16.86 7.59 11.86
N VAL A 63 -16.20 6.43 11.90
CA VAL A 63 -16.71 5.19 12.54
C VAL A 63 -15.79 4.74 13.68
N GLY A 64 -14.48 4.79 13.48
CA GLY A 64 -13.46 4.27 14.39
C GLY A 64 -12.85 2.95 13.88
N PRO A 65 -12.09 2.23 14.73
CA PRO A 65 -11.48 0.95 14.37
C PRO A 65 -12.54 -0.13 14.10
N VAL A 66 -12.40 -0.83 12.97
CA VAL A 66 -13.30 -1.93 12.58
C VAL A 66 -12.48 -3.19 12.27
N PRO A 67 -13.02 -4.39 12.56
CA PRO A 67 -12.34 -5.64 12.24
C PRO A 67 -12.30 -5.87 10.72
N VAL A 68 -11.16 -6.36 10.23
CA VAL A 68 -10.96 -6.72 8.83
C VAL A 68 -10.24 -8.05 8.70
N GLU A 69 -10.45 -8.75 7.59
CA GLU A 69 -9.61 -9.89 7.24
C GLU A 69 -8.17 -9.40 6.96
N HIS A 70 -7.19 -10.00 7.64
CA HIS A 70 -5.81 -9.56 7.61
C HIS A 70 -4.83 -10.74 7.52
N GLU A 71 -3.59 -10.43 7.15
CA GLU A 71 -2.43 -11.31 7.26
C GLU A 71 -1.49 -10.80 8.35
N ALA A 72 -0.86 -11.71 9.09
CA ALA A 72 0.01 -11.34 10.22
C ALA A 72 1.25 -10.58 9.77
N ALA A 73 1.78 -10.91 8.59
CA ALA A 73 2.96 -10.28 8.01
C ALA A 73 2.99 -10.41 6.48
N ALA A 74 3.75 -9.55 5.82
CA ALA A 74 4.05 -9.68 4.40
C ALA A 74 5.47 -9.19 4.05
N ALA A 75 6.01 -9.68 2.94
CA ALA A 75 7.17 -9.06 2.32
C ALA A 75 6.77 -7.76 1.58
N VAL A 76 7.65 -6.76 1.63
CA VAL A 76 7.49 -5.48 0.95
C VAL A 76 8.46 -5.42 -0.21
N ASP A 77 7.91 -5.38 -1.42
CA ASP A 77 8.62 -5.32 -2.70
C ASP A 77 8.28 -4.04 -3.50
N LEU A 78 7.17 -3.39 -3.16
CA LEU A 78 6.69 -2.13 -3.73
C LEU A 78 6.30 -1.16 -2.60
N LEU A 79 6.85 0.05 -2.67
CA LEU A 79 6.45 1.23 -1.92
C LEU A 79 5.62 2.15 -2.82
N VAL A 80 4.38 2.41 -2.44
CA VAL A 80 3.55 3.46 -3.04
C VAL A 80 3.60 4.69 -2.15
N ARG A 81 4.15 5.80 -2.63
CA ARG A 81 4.14 7.09 -1.92
C ARG A 81 3.07 8.00 -2.50
N LEU A 82 2.14 8.40 -1.64
CA LEU A 82 1.14 9.41 -1.93
C LEU A 82 1.75 10.79 -1.66
N VAL A 83 1.82 11.60 -2.71
CA VAL A 83 2.43 12.94 -2.71
C VAL A 83 1.48 13.94 -3.37
N PRO A 84 1.68 15.26 -3.16
CA PRO A 84 0.94 16.28 -3.91
C PRO A 84 1.02 16.04 -5.42
N ALA A 85 -0.08 16.28 -6.15
CA ALA A 85 -0.15 16.02 -7.59
C ALA A 85 0.93 16.75 -8.41
N THR A 86 1.43 17.89 -7.92
CA THR A 86 2.53 18.66 -8.52
C THR A 86 3.87 17.94 -8.50
N GLU A 87 4.04 16.94 -7.63
CA GLU A 87 5.26 16.13 -7.49
C GLU A 87 5.19 14.83 -8.30
N VAL A 88 4.07 14.55 -8.95
CA VAL A 88 3.87 13.33 -9.74
C VAL A 88 4.27 13.59 -11.19
N GLU A 89 5.32 12.93 -11.63
CA GLU A 89 5.75 12.97 -13.03
C GLU A 89 4.80 12.17 -13.93
N ARG A 90 4.56 12.64 -15.15
CA ARG A 90 3.69 11.94 -16.13
C ARG A 90 4.25 10.58 -16.54
N LEU A 91 5.57 10.46 -16.62
CA LEU A 91 6.26 9.21 -16.90
C LEU A 91 7.15 8.91 -15.69
N PRO A 92 6.70 8.06 -14.76
CA PRO A 92 7.51 7.75 -13.59
C PRO A 92 8.79 7.05 -14.04
N GLY A 93 9.93 7.56 -13.59
CA GLY A 93 11.19 6.84 -13.70
C GLY A 93 11.14 5.49 -12.97
N GLN A 94 12.08 4.58 -13.29
CA GLN A 94 12.34 3.45 -12.41
C GLN A 94 12.98 3.98 -11.13
N ASP A 95 12.13 4.15 -10.13
CA ASP A 95 12.54 4.75 -8.88
C ASP A 95 12.55 3.71 -7.77
N SER A 96 13.48 3.89 -6.83
CA SER A 96 13.65 2.99 -5.70
C SER A 96 13.98 3.76 -4.43
N GLU A 97 13.65 3.15 -3.30
CA GLU A 97 13.91 3.73 -1.99
C GLU A 97 14.55 2.70 -1.08
N THR A 98 15.61 3.11 -0.38
CA THR A 98 16.27 2.26 0.60
C THR A 98 15.56 2.38 1.95
N ILE A 99 15.00 1.27 2.43
CA ILE A 99 14.33 1.17 3.74
C ILE A 99 15.03 0.07 4.54
N LEU A 100 15.58 0.42 5.70
CA LEU A 100 16.35 -0.50 6.55
C LEU A 100 17.48 -1.25 5.79
N GLY A 101 18.05 -0.62 4.75
CA GLY A 101 19.08 -1.22 3.90
C GLY A 101 18.57 -2.09 2.74
N CYS A 102 17.25 -2.27 2.61
CA CYS A 102 16.63 -2.95 1.47
C CYS A 102 16.21 -1.93 0.41
N MET A 103 16.61 -2.13 -0.85
CA MET A 103 16.18 -1.32 -1.99
C MET A 103 14.79 -1.79 -2.45
N ILE A 104 13.78 -0.94 -2.29
CA ILE A 104 12.39 -1.23 -2.61
C ILE A 104 11.96 -0.45 -3.85
N ASN A 105 11.25 -1.09 -4.77
CA ASN A 105 10.67 -0.38 -5.91
C ASN A 105 9.70 0.68 -5.41
N ARG A 106 9.80 1.90 -5.94
CA ARG A 106 8.93 3.01 -5.57
C ARG A 106 7.98 3.37 -6.72
N LEU A 107 6.78 3.79 -6.35
CA LEU A 107 5.81 4.43 -7.23
C LEU A 107 5.27 5.68 -6.53
N LEU A 108 5.45 6.84 -7.15
CA LEU A 108 4.86 8.09 -6.69
C LEU A 108 3.48 8.24 -7.33
N LEU A 109 2.45 8.47 -6.51
CA LEU A 109 1.08 8.68 -6.96
C LEU A 109 0.50 9.91 -6.29
N ALA A 110 -0.45 10.56 -6.97
CA ALA A 110 -1.12 11.71 -6.42
C ALA A 110 -1.97 11.29 -5.22
N GLU A 111 -1.86 12.03 -4.12
CA GLU A 111 -2.73 11.85 -2.97
C GLU A 111 -4.20 12.02 -3.36
N ARG A 112 -5.09 11.27 -2.70
CA ARG A 112 -6.55 11.34 -2.85
C ARG A 112 -7.10 11.03 -4.26
N GLU A 113 -6.28 10.53 -5.18
CA GLU A 113 -6.65 10.16 -6.56
C GLU A 113 -6.75 8.63 -6.76
N ILE A 114 -7.60 7.95 -5.97
CA ILE A 114 -7.67 6.47 -5.92
C ILE A 114 -7.96 5.86 -7.30
N SER A 115 -8.87 6.47 -8.07
CA SER A 115 -9.26 6.01 -9.40
C SER A 115 -8.10 6.03 -10.39
N MET A 116 -7.17 6.98 -10.26
CA MET A 116 -5.97 7.09 -11.10
C MET A 116 -4.80 6.26 -10.56
N ALA A 117 -4.70 6.13 -9.24
CA ALA A 117 -3.69 5.32 -8.58
C ALA A 117 -3.83 3.82 -8.91
N THR A 118 -5.06 3.32 -8.96
CA THR A 118 -5.34 1.89 -9.11
C THR A 118 -4.77 1.29 -10.41
N PRO A 119 -5.02 1.84 -11.62
CA PRO A 119 -4.43 1.35 -12.86
C PRO A 119 -2.89 1.37 -12.85
N ALA A 120 -2.28 2.41 -12.29
CA ALA A 120 -0.83 2.53 -12.19
C ALA A 120 -0.22 1.41 -11.33
N ILE A 121 -0.84 1.11 -10.19
CA ILE A 121 -0.41 0.00 -9.31
C ILE A 121 -0.56 -1.34 -10.02
N LEU A 122 -1.69 -1.59 -10.68
CA LEU A 122 -1.91 -2.84 -11.42
C LEU A 122 -0.87 -3.04 -12.53
N ALA A 123 -0.59 -1.98 -13.31
CA ALA A 123 0.44 -2.02 -14.34
C ALA A 123 1.82 -2.30 -13.73
N ARG A 124 2.15 -1.69 -12.57
CA ARG A 124 3.42 -1.92 -11.86
C ARG A 124 3.56 -3.36 -11.34
N LEU A 125 2.44 -3.99 -10.97
CA LEU A 125 2.38 -5.39 -10.55
C LEU A 125 2.31 -6.38 -11.74
N GLY A 126 2.36 -5.90 -12.98
CA GLY A 126 2.26 -6.74 -14.18
C GLY A 126 0.87 -7.35 -14.40
N ILE A 127 -0.17 -6.77 -13.80
CA ILE A 127 -1.55 -7.22 -13.96
C ILE A 127 -2.19 -6.47 -15.12
N THR A 128 -2.74 -7.22 -16.07
CA THR A 128 -3.45 -6.68 -17.23
C THR A 128 -4.66 -5.85 -16.78
N LEU A 129 -4.78 -4.64 -17.31
CA LEU A 129 -5.95 -3.80 -17.10
C LEU A 129 -7.14 -4.38 -17.87
N PHE A 130 -8.31 -4.43 -17.24
CA PHE A 130 -9.58 -4.87 -17.84
C PHE A 130 -9.65 -6.36 -18.25
N ALA A 131 -8.82 -7.21 -17.64
CA ALA A 131 -8.91 -8.67 -17.76
C ALA A 131 -9.91 -9.28 -16.77
#